data_AF-A0A0Q5ILQ0-F1
#
_entry.id   AF-A0A0Q5ILQ0-F1
#
_cell.length_a   1.000
_cell.length_b   1.000
_cell.length_c   1.000
_cell.angle_alpha   90.00
_cell.angle_beta   90.00
_cell.angle_gamma   90.00
#
_symmetry.space_group_name_H-M   'P 1'
#
loop_
_entity.id
_entity.type
_entity.pdbx_description
1 polymer ?
#
loop_
_entity_poly.entity_id
_entity_poly.type
_entity_poly.pdbx_seq_one_letter_code
_entity_poly.pdbx_strand_id
1 'polypeptide(L)'
;MITLPTLAWHQQLPWRRYIEQLFRLVSRRRDFRLELQRGHLIAGVIPEQCRVLLNPDLIPVPAMGVRFDPQTPHGQRTQLLRAIMAHEAGHVVFSASKPAGELGWLWNALEDERMERLVMRRFPELCSDFDFLGDAMLLKGNPEPIDFMTACLR
;
A
#
# COMPACT_ATOMS: atom_id res chain seq x y z
N MET A 1 17.59 28.30 21.89
CA MET A 1 16.34 27.54 21.61
C MET A 1 16.66 26.06 21.70
N ILE A 2 16.06 25.35 22.65
CA ILE A 2 16.20 23.89 22.75
C ILE A 2 15.15 23.31 21.80
N THR A 3 15.55 22.83 20.62
CA THR A 3 14.69 22.02 19.76
C THR A 3 14.51 20.66 20.44
N LEU A 4 13.35 20.46 21.06
CA LEU A 4 12.95 19.13 21.52
C LEU A 4 12.89 18.18 20.32
N PRO A 5 13.45 16.96 20.41
CA PRO A 5 13.40 16.01 19.32
C PRO A 5 11.94 15.67 19.03
N THR A 6 11.49 15.95 17.81
CA THR A 6 10.17 15.56 17.35
C THR A 6 10.20 14.06 17.10
N LEU A 7 9.29 13.31 17.72
CA LEU A 7 9.16 11.87 17.48
C LEU A 7 9.04 11.58 15.97
N ALA A 8 9.60 10.46 15.53
CA ALA A 8 9.40 10.01 14.15
C ALA A 8 7.90 9.84 13.86
N TRP A 9 7.47 10.10 12.63
CA TRP A 9 6.04 10.16 12.29
C TRP A 9 5.26 8.90 12.75
N HIS A 10 5.85 7.72 12.60
CA HIS A 10 5.24 6.42 12.94
C HIS A 10 5.17 6.16 14.46
N GLN A 11 5.84 6.98 15.27
CA GLN A 11 5.75 6.99 16.74
C GLN A 11 4.68 7.97 17.23
N GLN A 12 4.21 8.89 16.38
CA GLN A 12 3.20 9.87 16.74
C GLN A 12 1.81 9.22 16.74
N LEU A 13 1.09 9.38 17.85
CA LEU A 13 -0.26 8.83 18.03
C LEU A 13 -1.27 9.23 16.94
N PRO A 14 -1.29 10.48 16.42
CA PRO A 14 -2.18 10.87 15.34
C PRO A 14 -2.01 10.02 14.07
N TRP A 15 -0.77 9.72 13.67
CA TRP A 15 -0.50 8.88 12.49
C TRP A 15 -0.95 7.44 12.70
N ARG A 16 -0.69 6.87 13.87
CA ARG A 16 -1.15 5.50 14.19
C ARG A 16 -2.66 5.39 14.14
N ARG A 17 -3.37 6.35 14.75
CA ARG A 17 -4.83 6.42 14.71
C ARG A 17 -5.35 6.57 13.29
N TYR A 18 -4.73 7.44 12.51
CA TYR A 18 -5.09 7.67 11.11
C TYR A 18 -4.98 6.38 10.28
N ILE A 19 -3.87 5.65 10.39
CA ILE A 19 -3.63 4.39 9.68
C ILE A 19 -4.65 3.32 10.07
N GLU A 20 -4.89 3.15 11.38
CA GLU A 20 -5.93 2.23 11.86
C GLU A 20 -7.32 2.60 11.34
N GLN A 21 -7.65 3.89 11.30
CA GLN A 21 -8.93 4.37 10.80
C GLN A 21 -9.10 4.11 9.31
N LEU A 22 -8.07 4.33 8.50
CA LEU A 22 -8.07 4.01 7.06
C LEU A 22 -8.36 2.53 6.84
N PHE A 23 -7.63 1.65 7.54
CA PHE A 23 -7.83 0.20 7.42
C PHE A 23 -9.25 -0.22 7.83
N ARG A 24 -9.74 0.27 8.98
CA ARG A 24 -11.08 -0.03 9.49
C ARG A 24 -12.18 0.47 8.57
N LEU A 25 -11.98 1.62 7.94
CA LEU A 25 -12.95 2.21 7.01
C LEU A 25 -13.21 1.29 5.82
N VAL A 26 -12.15 0.75 5.22
CA VAL A 26 -12.24 -0.10 4.03
C VAL A 26 -12.62 -1.53 4.41
N SER A 27 -11.91 -2.13 5.36
CA SER A 27 -12.09 -3.54 5.74
C SER A 27 -13.39 -3.80 6.51
N ARG A 28 -13.92 -2.78 7.21
CA ARG A 28 -14.99 -2.89 8.22
C ARG A 28 -14.65 -3.82 9.39
N ARG A 29 -13.38 -4.18 9.56
CA ARG A 29 -12.85 -5.03 10.63
C ARG A 29 -12.19 -4.20 11.72
N ARG A 30 -12.56 -4.43 12.98
CA ARG A 30 -12.01 -3.71 14.16
C ARG A 30 -11.05 -4.57 14.99
N ASP A 31 -11.03 -5.86 14.71
CA ASP A 31 -10.24 -6.90 15.36
C ASP A 31 -8.79 -6.96 14.87
N PHE A 32 -8.49 -6.33 13.72
CA PHE A 32 -7.13 -6.24 13.20
C PHE A 32 -6.27 -5.25 13.99
N ARG A 33 -5.04 -5.68 14.31
CA ARG A 33 -4.01 -4.87 14.97
C ARG A 33 -2.99 -4.37 13.95
N LEU A 34 -2.68 -3.08 14.03
CA LEU A 34 -1.62 -2.46 13.24
C LEU A 34 -0.25 -2.76 13.88
N GLU A 35 0.67 -3.25 13.07
CA GLU A 35 2.06 -3.44 13.45
C GLU A 35 3.00 -2.73 12.48
N LEU A 36 3.83 -1.86 13.05
CA LEU A 36 4.82 -1.09 12.30
C LEU A 36 6.16 -1.81 12.38
N GLN A 37 6.58 -2.43 11.29
CA GLN A 37 7.79 -3.25 11.23
C GLN A 37 8.66 -2.86 10.05
N ARG A 38 9.94 -2.57 10.31
CA ARG A 38 10.94 -2.36 9.26
C ARG A 38 11.35 -3.69 8.64
N GLY A 39 11.57 -3.70 7.33
CA GLY A 39 12.01 -4.89 6.59
C GLY A 39 11.82 -4.73 5.09
N HIS A 40 11.77 -5.85 4.38
CA HIS A 40 11.58 -5.87 2.92
C HIS A 40 10.12 -5.71 2.47
N LEU A 41 9.17 -6.03 3.36
CA LEU A 41 7.74 -5.87 3.09
C LEU A 41 7.38 -4.38 3.13
N ILE A 42 6.52 -3.91 2.22
CA ILE A 42 5.97 -2.55 2.25
C ILE A 42 4.78 -2.52 3.21
N ALA A 43 3.83 -3.42 2.97
CA ALA A 43 2.70 -3.71 3.84
C ALA A 43 2.20 -5.12 3.54
N GLY A 44 1.36 -5.64 4.41
CA GLY A 44 0.73 -6.95 4.22
C GLY A 44 -0.30 -7.23 5.31
N VAL A 45 -1.23 -8.15 5.03
CA VAL A 45 -2.17 -8.67 6.03
C VAL A 45 -1.86 -10.12 6.38
N ILE A 46 -2.07 -10.47 7.66
CA ILE A 46 -2.07 -11.85 8.15
C ILE A 46 -3.45 -12.10 8.75
N PRO A 47 -4.44 -12.54 7.92
CA PRO A 47 -5.83 -12.65 8.35
C PRO A 47 -6.04 -13.59 9.54
N GLU A 48 -5.32 -14.71 9.59
CA GLU A 48 -5.45 -15.73 10.64
C GLU A 48 -5.04 -15.20 12.01
N GLN A 49 -4.17 -14.20 12.03
CA GLN A 49 -3.67 -13.55 13.25
C GLN A 49 -4.34 -12.19 13.49
N CYS A 50 -5.23 -11.75 12.60
CA CYS A 50 -5.83 -10.42 12.62
C CYS A 50 -4.75 -9.32 12.72
N ARG A 51 -3.72 -9.39 11.88
CA ARG A 51 -2.62 -8.41 11.85
C ARG A 51 -2.58 -7.71 10.50
N VAL A 52 -2.33 -6.40 10.53
CA VAL A 52 -1.91 -5.63 9.35
C VAL A 52 -0.53 -5.06 9.64
N LEU A 53 0.41 -5.37 8.76
CA LEU A 53 1.80 -4.97 8.83
C LEU A 53 2.02 -3.77 7.91
N LEU A 54 2.79 -2.80 8.37
CA LEU A 54 3.18 -1.64 7.57
C LEU A 54 4.64 -1.29 7.87
N ASN A 55 5.41 -1.08 6.81
CA ASN A 55 6.76 -0.58 6.94
C ASN A 55 6.78 0.94 7.09
N PRO A 56 7.27 1.47 8.24
CA PRO A 56 7.26 2.90 8.51
C PRO A 56 8.26 3.72 7.67
N ASP A 57 9.13 3.07 6.91
CA ASP A 57 10.05 3.76 6.01
C ASP A 57 9.36 4.16 4.70
N LEU A 58 8.24 3.50 4.35
CA LEU A 58 7.47 3.66 3.10
C LEU A 58 8.32 3.47 1.84
N ILE A 59 7.68 3.41 0.67
CA ILE A 59 8.40 3.47 -0.60
C ILE A 59 8.84 4.90 -0.90
N PRO A 60 9.98 5.11 -1.57
CA PRO A 60 10.31 6.41 -2.10
C PRO A 60 9.33 6.80 -3.22
N VAL A 61 8.98 8.08 -3.31
CA VAL A 61 8.20 8.64 -4.42
C VAL A 61 9.19 9.25 -5.41
N PRO A 62 9.25 8.76 -6.67
CA PRO A 62 10.08 9.35 -7.71
C PRO A 62 9.74 10.82 -7.96
N ALA A 63 10.75 11.63 -8.33
CA ALA A 63 10.58 13.07 -8.53
C ALA A 63 9.74 13.45 -9.77
N MET A 64 9.59 12.53 -10.74
CA MET A 64 8.83 12.75 -11.97
C MET A 64 8.13 11.46 -12.40
N GLY A 65 7.07 11.60 -13.21
CA GLY A 65 6.35 10.46 -13.79
C GLY A 65 5.31 9.82 -12.88
N VAL A 66 5.09 10.36 -11.68
CA VAL A 66 4.05 9.90 -10.74
C VAL A 66 2.81 10.78 -10.90
N ARG A 67 1.70 10.19 -11.36
CA ARG A 67 0.41 10.88 -11.44
C ARG A 67 -0.12 11.22 -10.05
N PHE A 68 -0.83 12.34 -9.95
CA PHE A 68 -1.45 12.82 -8.72
C PHE A 68 -0.48 13.03 -7.53
N ASP A 69 0.82 13.23 -7.78
CA ASP A 69 1.78 13.55 -6.72
C ASP A 69 1.44 14.91 -6.06
N PRO A 70 1.25 14.96 -4.73
CA PRO A 70 0.95 16.19 -4.02
C PRO A 70 2.20 17.07 -3.80
N GLN A 71 3.38 16.64 -4.28
CA GLN A 71 4.64 17.40 -4.34
C GLN A 71 5.16 17.90 -2.98
N THR A 72 4.61 17.39 -1.89
CA THR A 72 5.04 17.70 -0.53
C THR A 72 5.29 16.42 0.26
N PRO A 73 6.32 16.35 1.13
CA PRO A 73 6.58 15.15 1.91
C PRO A 73 5.41 14.73 2.82
N HIS A 74 4.63 15.69 3.30
CA HIS A 74 3.42 15.42 4.08
C HIS A 74 2.29 14.85 3.21
N GLY A 75 2.03 15.45 2.05
CA GLY A 75 1.03 14.97 1.10
C GLY A 75 1.36 13.57 0.61
N GLN A 76 2.61 13.32 0.19
CA GLN A 76 3.07 12.03 -0.31
C GLN A 76 2.90 10.94 0.75
N ARG A 77 3.29 11.21 2.00
CA ARG A 77 3.05 10.28 3.12
C ARG A 77 1.56 10.00 3.29
N THR A 78 0.72 11.03 3.27
CA THR A 78 -0.72 10.89 3.46
C THR A 78 -1.35 10.02 2.38
N GLN A 79 -0.99 10.25 1.12
CA GLN A 79 -1.52 9.52 -0.03
C GLN A 79 -0.98 8.10 -0.12
N LEU A 80 0.31 7.88 0.15
CA LEU A 80 0.88 6.53 0.29
C LEU A 80 0.13 5.73 1.37
N LEU A 81 -0.09 6.32 2.55
CA LEU A 81 -0.80 5.64 3.63
C LEU A 81 -2.25 5.35 3.27
N ARG A 82 -2.95 6.26 2.58
CA ARG A 82 -4.32 6.01 2.08
C ARG A 82 -4.35 4.83 1.12
N ALA A 83 -3.51 4.87 0.08
CA ALA A 83 -3.45 3.84 -0.94
C ALA A 83 -3.07 2.48 -0.35
N ILE A 84 -1.97 2.42 0.41
CA ILE A 84 -1.46 1.18 1.00
C ILE A 84 -2.49 0.58 1.96
N MET A 85 -3.04 1.37 2.89
CA MET A 85 -3.99 0.82 3.85
C MET A 85 -5.32 0.40 3.22
N ALA A 86 -5.76 1.09 2.16
CA ALA A 86 -6.93 0.69 1.40
C ALA A 86 -6.70 -0.61 0.61
N HIS A 87 -5.51 -0.76 0.01
CA HIS A 87 -5.08 -1.98 -0.67
C HIS A 87 -5.08 -3.18 0.29
N GLU A 88 -4.39 -3.06 1.42
CA GLU A 88 -4.32 -4.12 2.44
C GLU A 88 -5.69 -4.45 3.05
N ALA A 89 -6.51 -3.44 3.31
CA ALA A 89 -7.88 -3.66 3.78
C ALA A 89 -8.76 -4.32 2.72
N GLY A 90 -8.53 -4.03 1.45
CA GLY A 90 -9.21 -4.65 0.32
C GLY A 90 -8.90 -6.13 0.21
N HIS A 91 -7.67 -6.57 0.50
CA HIS A 91 -7.33 -7.99 0.59
C HIS A 91 -8.19 -8.75 1.61
N VAL A 92 -8.45 -8.14 2.77
CA VAL A 92 -9.28 -8.77 3.81
C VAL A 92 -10.75 -8.94 3.37
N VAL A 93 -11.24 -8.09 2.48
CA VAL A 93 -12.66 -8.08 2.07
C VAL A 93 -12.90 -8.85 0.78
N PHE A 94 -12.01 -8.70 -0.19
CA PHE A 94 -12.26 -9.08 -1.57
C PHE A 94 -11.32 -10.14 -2.11
N SER A 95 -10.20 -10.42 -1.45
CA SER A 95 -9.24 -11.37 -1.98
C SER A 95 -9.60 -12.82 -1.69
N ALA A 96 -9.32 -13.67 -2.68
CA ALA A 96 -9.39 -15.11 -2.52
C ALA A 96 -8.06 -15.67 -2.01
N SER A 97 -8.06 -16.94 -1.59
CA SER A 97 -6.82 -17.64 -1.26
C SER A 97 -5.92 -17.74 -2.49
N LYS A 98 -4.66 -17.34 -2.34
CA LYS A 98 -3.64 -17.45 -3.37
C LYS A 98 -3.45 -18.92 -3.79
N PRO A 99 -3.49 -19.24 -5.11
CA PRO A 99 -3.20 -20.58 -5.57
C PRO A 99 -1.73 -20.96 -5.33
N ALA A 100 -1.48 -22.24 -5.08
CA ALA A 100 -0.12 -22.77 -4.96
C ALA A 100 0.56 -22.83 -6.35
N GLY A 101 1.90 -22.72 -6.38
CA GLY A 101 2.72 -22.92 -7.59
C GLY A 101 3.33 -21.66 -8.19
N GLU A 102 3.91 -21.81 -9.39
CA GLU A 102 4.84 -20.86 -10.02
C GLU A 102 4.16 -19.60 -10.60
N LEU A 103 2.85 -19.64 -10.84
CA LEU A 103 2.08 -18.49 -11.35
C LEU A 103 1.61 -17.52 -10.26
N GLY A 104 2.09 -17.69 -9.03
CA GLY A 104 1.65 -16.89 -7.89
C GLY A 104 1.94 -15.39 -8.00
N TRP A 105 2.93 -14.97 -8.80
CA TRP A 105 3.22 -13.54 -9.01
C TRP A 105 2.22 -12.89 -9.98
N LEU A 106 1.86 -13.58 -11.06
CA LEU A 106 0.89 -13.09 -12.04
C LEU A 106 -0.51 -13.07 -11.43
N TRP A 107 -0.86 -14.11 -10.68
CA TRP A 107 -2.11 -14.13 -9.93
C TRP A 107 -2.17 -12.97 -8.94
N ASN A 108 -1.09 -12.67 -8.22
CA ASN A 108 -1.06 -11.52 -7.30
C ASN A 108 -1.34 -10.22 -8.06
N ALA A 109 -0.65 -9.94 -9.16
CA ALA A 109 -0.84 -8.70 -9.90
C ALA A 109 -2.29 -8.54 -10.43
N LEU A 110 -2.87 -9.61 -10.95
CA LEU A 110 -4.26 -9.61 -11.44
C LEU A 110 -5.27 -9.49 -10.30
N GLU A 111 -4.99 -10.16 -9.18
CA GLU A 111 -5.85 -10.12 -7.99
C GLU A 111 -5.83 -8.74 -7.33
N ASP A 112 -4.66 -8.10 -7.25
CA ASP A 112 -4.49 -6.73 -6.76
C ASP A 112 -5.34 -5.78 -7.59
N GLU A 113 -5.20 -5.81 -8.92
CA GLU A 113 -5.96 -4.92 -9.81
C GLU A 113 -7.48 -5.17 -9.71
N ARG A 114 -7.90 -6.45 -9.66
CA ARG A 114 -9.31 -6.82 -9.49
C ARG A 114 -9.86 -6.32 -8.14
N MET A 115 -9.11 -6.53 -7.07
CA MET A 115 -9.46 -6.13 -5.72
C MET A 115 -9.55 -4.60 -5.60
N GLU A 116 -8.55 -3.88 -6.11
CA GLU A 116 -8.53 -2.41 -6.11
C GLU A 116 -9.73 -1.84 -6.86
N ARG A 117 -10.12 -2.44 -8.00
CA ARG A 117 -11.36 -2.06 -8.70
C ARG A 117 -12.61 -2.25 -7.86
N LEU A 118 -12.68 -3.29 -7.02
CA LEU A 118 -13.80 -3.48 -6.11
C LEU A 118 -13.79 -2.48 -4.95
N VAL A 119 -12.60 -2.14 -4.43
CA VAL A 119 -12.43 -1.07 -3.44
C VAL A 119 -12.88 0.28 -4.03
N MET A 120 -12.45 0.62 -5.25
CA MET A 120 -12.83 1.87 -5.93
C MET A 120 -14.32 1.96 -6.24
N ARG A 121 -15.01 0.84 -6.51
CA ARG A 121 -16.48 0.85 -6.64
C ARG A 121 -17.17 1.30 -5.35
N ARG A 122 -16.56 1.05 -4.18
CA ARG A 122 -17.08 1.45 -2.87
C ARG A 122 -16.58 2.83 -2.44
N PHE A 123 -15.36 3.20 -2.84
CA PHE A 123 -14.68 4.44 -2.49
C PHE A 123 -14.03 5.05 -3.75
N PRO A 124 -14.82 5.70 -4.62
CA PRO A 124 -14.33 6.22 -5.91
C PRO A 124 -13.17 7.22 -5.77
N GLU A 125 -13.10 7.91 -4.64
CA GLU A 125 -12.03 8.87 -4.30
C GLU A 125 -10.64 8.23 -4.19
N LEU A 126 -10.55 6.90 -4.10
CA LEU A 126 -9.27 6.18 -4.03
C LEU A 126 -8.63 5.93 -5.42
N CYS A 127 -9.32 6.27 -6.52
CA CYS A 127 -8.76 6.06 -7.86
C CYS A 127 -7.43 6.78 -8.06
N SER A 128 -7.37 8.07 -7.68
CA SER A 128 -6.11 8.85 -7.76
C SER A 128 -5.04 8.33 -6.80
N ASP A 129 -5.42 7.72 -5.69
CA ASP A 129 -4.49 7.17 -4.70
C ASP A 129 -3.83 5.89 -5.23
N PHE A 130 -4.61 5.01 -5.86
CA PHE A 130 -4.08 3.79 -6.48
C PHE A 130 -3.24 4.08 -7.72
N ASP A 131 -3.65 5.03 -8.58
CA ASP A 131 -2.80 5.47 -9.69
C ASP A 131 -1.45 6.02 -9.21
N PHE A 132 -1.46 6.85 -8.16
CA PHE A 132 -0.26 7.38 -7.54
C PHE A 132 0.63 6.26 -6.96
N LEU A 133 0.05 5.31 -6.22
CA LEU A 133 0.79 4.19 -5.65
C LEU A 133 1.37 3.28 -6.75
N GLY A 134 0.60 2.99 -7.80
CA GLY A 134 1.03 2.19 -8.94
C GLY A 134 2.24 2.80 -9.64
N ASP A 135 2.19 4.10 -9.95
CA ASP A 135 3.30 4.80 -10.58
C ASP A 135 4.54 4.83 -9.67
N ALA A 136 4.37 5.10 -8.37
CA ALA A 136 5.47 5.08 -7.41
C ALA A 136 6.09 3.68 -7.30
N MET A 137 5.27 2.62 -7.31
CA MET A 137 5.73 1.22 -7.26
C MET A 137 6.46 0.79 -8.53
N LEU A 138 6.02 1.26 -9.70
CA LEU A 138 6.65 0.99 -10.98
C LEU A 138 8.02 1.66 -11.10
N LEU A 139 8.15 2.88 -10.57
CA LEU A 139 9.31 3.75 -10.76
C LEU A 139 10.29 3.76 -9.58
N LYS A 140 10.00 3.11 -8.44
CA LYS A 140 10.87 3.08 -7.24
C LYS A 140 12.22 2.37 -7.42
N GLY A 141 12.44 1.70 -8.55
CA GLY A 141 13.72 1.10 -8.93
C GLY A 141 14.12 1.57 -10.32
N ASN A 142 15.44 1.69 -10.60
CA ASN A 142 15.90 1.78 -11.98
C ASN A 142 15.27 0.61 -12.74
N PRO A 143 14.53 0.83 -13.84
CA PRO A 143 13.96 -0.26 -14.58
C PRO A 143 15.13 -1.04 -15.18
N GLU A 144 15.45 -2.21 -14.62
CA GLU A 144 15.80 -3.33 -15.48
C GLU A 144 14.66 -3.39 -16.51
N PRO A 145 14.92 -3.24 -17.81
CA PRO A 145 13.87 -3.25 -18.80
C PRO A 145 13.13 -4.58 -18.66
N ILE A 146 11.90 -4.52 -18.14
CA ILE A 146 10.99 -5.65 -18.21
C ILE A 146 10.70 -5.80 -19.69
N ASP A 147 11.35 -6.80 -20.29
CA ASP A 147 11.04 -7.20 -21.65
C ASP A 147 9.67 -7.90 -21.62
N PHE A 148 8.63 -7.10 -21.82
CA PHE A 148 7.26 -7.58 -21.95
C PHE A 148 7.11 -8.59 -23.10
N MET A 149 8.06 -8.65 -24.05
CA MET A 149 8.06 -9.66 -25.12
C MET A 149 8.48 -11.05 -24.64
N THR A 150 9.29 -11.16 -23.57
CA THR A 150 9.68 -12.45 -22.99
C THR A 150 8.85 -12.86 -21.76
N ALA A 151 8.14 -11.92 -21.13
CA ALA A 151 7.30 -12.20 -19.95
C ALA A 151 5.99 -12.95 -20.26
N CYS A 152 5.49 -12.89 -21.50
CA CYS A 152 4.21 -13.52 -21.88
C CYS A 152 4.34 -14.92 -22.49
N LEU A 153 5.56 -15.42 -22.72
CA LEU A 153 5.78 -16.74 -23.34
C LEU A 153 7.05 -17.39 -22.80
N ARG A 154 6.96 -18.10 -21.67
CA ARG A 154 7.74 -19.30 -21.37
C ARG A 154 6.90 -20.28 -20.56
#